data_AF-A0A3E2TA57-F1
#
_entry.id   AF-A0A3E2TA57-F1
#
_cell.length_a   1.000
_cell.length_b   1.000
_cell.length_c   1.000
_cell.angle_alpha   90.00
_cell.angle_beta   90.00
_cell.angle_gamma   90.00
#
_symmetry.space_group_name_H-M   'P 1'
#
loop_
_entity.id
_entity.type
_entity.pdbx_description
1 polymer ?
#
loop_
_entity_poly.entity_id
_entity_poly.type
_entity_poly.pdbx_seq_one_letter_code
_entity_poly.pdbx_strand_id
1 'polypeptide(L)'
;MDYVRRQPQFNSELRKWKFIAVCKEVDDYVKSQYKAFEDKGKVGLVFQVDNCEVYALTWDDIFKSFEIKHKPMLERLKYDRERVANELMAAVSDTEGREKADTLTEIAVAQVL
;
A
#
# COMPACT_ATOMS: atom_id res chain seq x y z
N MET A 1 23.25 -1.78 1.41
CA MET A 1 22.70 -0.55 0.81
C MET A 1 23.71 0.27 0.02
N ASP A 2 25.01 -0.06 0.08
CA ASP A 2 26.05 0.77 -0.54
C ASP A 2 26.02 0.77 -2.07
N TYR A 3 25.47 -0.27 -2.69
CA TYR A 3 25.29 -0.29 -4.14
C TYR A 3 24.33 0.81 -4.62
N VAL A 4 23.15 0.93 -3.98
CA VAL A 4 22.13 1.93 -4.34
C VAL A 4 22.63 3.35 -4.10
N ARG A 5 23.34 3.57 -2.99
CA ARG A 5 23.93 4.89 -2.64
C ARG A 5 25.04 5.34 -3.59
N ARG A 6 25.68 4.42 -4.32
CA ARG A 6 26.70 4.76 -5.32
C ARG A 6 26.08 5.24 -6.64
N GLN A 7 24.78 5.01 -6.84
CA GLN A 7 24.08 5.40 -8.05
C GLN A 7 23.69 6.88 -7.98
N PRO A 8 24.15 7.74 -8.90
CA PRO A 8 23.90 9.19 -8.84
C PRO A 8 22.42 9.56 -8.79
N GLN A 9 21.54 8.73 -9.36
CA GLN A 9 20.09 9.00 -9.38
C GLN A 9 19.47 8.98 -7.97
N PHE A 10 20.12 8.32 -7.01
CA PHE A 10 19.62 8.18 -5.63
C PHE A 10 20.21 9.21 -4.66
N ASN A 11 21.17 10.03 -5.11
CA ASN A 11 21.95 10.94 -4.26
C ASN A 11 21.40 12.38 -4.19
N SER A 12 20.12 12.57 -4.49
CA SER A 12 19.48 13.88 -4.33
C SER A 12 19.13 14.14 -2.87
N GLU A 13 19.60 15.27 -2.32
CA GLU A 13 19.28 15.71 -0.94
C GLU A 13 17.79 16.07 -0.76
N LEU A 14 17.11 16.42 -1.85
CA LEU A 14 15.69 16.78 -1.84
C LEU A 14 14.76 15.56 -1.87
N ARG A 15 15.29 14.36 -2.12
CA ARG A 15 14.51 13.13 -2.25
C ARG A 15 14.82 12.18 -1.10
N LYS A 16 13.77 11.64 -0.50
CA LYS A 16 13.86 10.51 0.43
C LYS A 16 13.40 9.24 -0.27
N TRP A 17 14.24 8.22 -0.26
CA TRP A 17 13.97 6.93 -0.86
C TRP A 17 13.45 5.96 0.20
N LYS A 18 12.33 5.33 -0.09
CA LYS A 18 11.74 4.28 0.75
C LYS A 18 11.75 2.98 -0.03
N PHE A 19 12.53 2.03 0.46
CA PHE A 19 12.58 0.67 -0.06
C PHE A 19 11.71 -0.20 0.83
N ILE A 20 10.70 -0.84 0.24
CA ILE A 20 9.75 -1.66 1.00
C ILE A 20 9.94 -3.10 0.54
N ALA A 21 10.46 -3.94 1.42
CA ALA A 21 10.46 -5.38 1.26
C ALA A 21 9.14 -5.91 1.82
N VAL A 22 8.36 -6.58 0.96
CA VAL A 22 7.10 -7.21 1.35
C VAL A 22 7.34 -8.70 1.51
N CYS A 23 7.13 -9.22 2.71
CA CYS A 23 7.38 -10.62 3.05
C CYS A 23 6.08 -11.29 3.52
N LYS A 24 5.97 -12.62 3.36
CA LYS A 24 4.85 -13.38 3.93
C LYS A 24 4.92 -13.37 5.45
N GLU A 25 6.12 -13.61 5.97
CA GLU A 25 6.43 -13.67 7.40
C GLU A 25 7.73 -12.92 7.66
N VAL A 26 7.88 -12.46 8.90
CA VAL A 26 9.02 -11.67 9.34
C VAL A 26 9.83 -12.47 10.34
N ASP A 27 11.11 -12.68 10.03
CA ASP A 27 12.06 -13.40 10.87
C ASP A 27 12.44 -12.60 12.14
N ASP A 28 12.94 -13.28 13.16
CA ASP A 28 13.30 -12.71 14.47
C ASP A 28 14.42 -11.67 14.36
N TYR A 29 15.34 -11.84 13.41
CA TYR A 29 16.33 -10.81 13.10
C TYR A 29 15.66 -9.49 12.71
N VAL A 30 14.65 -9.54 11.84
CA VAL A 30 13.95 -8.35 11.38
C VAL A 30 13.14 -7.71 12.53
N LYS A 31 12.53 -8.53 13.39
CA LYS A 31 11.86 -8.04 14.62
C LYS A 31 12.82 -7.32 15.55
N SER A 32 14.07 -7.78 15.65
CA SER A 32 15.10 -7.10 16.45
C SER A 32 15.42 -5.70 15.89
N GLN A 33 15.40 -5.55 14.56
CA GLN A 33 15.61 -4.26 13.91
C GLN A 33 14.45 -3.30 14.15
N TYR A 34 13.20 -3.77 14.16
CA TYR A 34 12.07 -2.90 14.51
C TYR A 34 12.23 -2.26 15.88
N LYS A 35 12.67 -3.02 16.89
CA LYS A 35 12.95 -2.50 18.24
C LYS A 35 14.08 -1.47 18.23
N ALA A 36 15.11 -1.70 17.42
CA ALA A 36 16.26 -0.78 17.31
C ALA A 36 15.89 0.59 16.70
N PHE A 37 14.79 0.66 15.95
CA PHE A 37 14.33 1.88 15.28
C PHE A 37 12.94 2.36 15.77
N GLU A 38 12.46 1.82 16.89
CA GLU A 38 11.16 2.15 17.47
C GLU A 38 11.09 3.62 17.91
N ASP A 39 12.23 4.15 18.36
CA ASP A 39 12.45 5.55 18.73
C ASP A 39 12.12 6.54 17.61
N LYS A 40 12.18 6.11 16.35
CA LYS A 40 11.89 6.96 15.18
C LYS A 40 10.41 7.07 14.84
N GLY A 41 9.55 6.32 15.53
CA GLY A 41 8.10 6.35 15.30
C GLY A 41 7.67 5.85 13.92
N LYS A 42 8.50 5.04 13.26
CA LYS A 42 8.25 4.52 11.90
C LYS A 42 8.03 3.02 11.94
N VAL A 43 6.78 2.61 11.72
CA VAL A 43 6.38 1.20 11.74
C VAL A 43 7.07 0.43 10.60
N GLY A 44 7.68 -0.70 10.94
CA GLY A 44 8.35 -1.59 9.99
C GLY A 44 9.72 -1.12 9.50
N LEU A 45 10.29 -0.06 10.08
CA LEU A 45 11.61 0.43 9.72
C LEU A 45 12.69 -0.53 10.23
N VAL A 46 13.57 -0.99 9.34
CA VAL A 46 14.64 -1.94 9.68
C VAL A 46 16.03 -1.38 9.40
N PHE A 47 16.11 -0.33 8.61
CA PHE A 47 17.38 0.31 8.28
C PHE A 47 17.12 1.74 7.82
N GLN A 48 17.97 2.67 8.25
CA GLN A 48 17.96 4.04 7.75
C GLN A 48 19.40 4.55 7.68
N VAL A 49 19.79 5.03 6.51
CA VAL A 49 21.06 5.73 6.27
C VAL A 49 20.81 6.87 5.32
N ASP A 50 21.27 8.07 5.68
CA ASP A 50 21.11 9.31 4.91
C ASP A 50 19.65 9.54 4.49
N ASN A 51 19.41 9.61 3.18
CA ASN A 51 18.11 9.80 2.55
C ASN A 51 17.39 8.48 2.20
N CYS A 52 17.95 7.32 2.59
CA CYS A 52 17.43 6.00 2.29
C CYS A 52 16.86 5.33 3.54
N GLU A 53 15.62 4.86 3.42
CA GLU A 53 14.91 4.10 4.45
C GLU A 53 14.51 2.74 3.89
N VAL A 54 14.70 1.68 4.68
CA VAL A 54 14.27 0.33 4.33
C VAL A 54 13.23 -0.14 5.33
N TYR A 55 12.11 -0.59 4.80
CA TYR A 55 11.01 -1.15 5.54
C TYR A 55 10.88 -2.62 5.20
N ALA A 56 10.66 -3.44 6.21
CA ALA A 56 10.19 -4.80 6.03
C ALA A 56 8.76 -4.85 6.57
N LEU A 57 7.80 -5.27 5.75
CA LEU A 57 6.39 -5.30 6.10
C LEU A 57 5.76 -6.57 5.57
N THR A 58 4.72 -7.05 6.25
CA THR A 58 3.85 -8.07 5.66
C THR A 58 2.78 -7.42 4.79
N TRP A 59 2.14 -8.23 3.95
CA TRP A 59 0.94 -7.78 3.21
C TRP A 59 -0.16 -7.29 4.16
N ASP A 60 -0.35 -7.98 5.29
CA ASP A 60 -1.33 -7.58 6.31
C ASP A 60 -1.02 -6.19 6.88
N ASP A 61 0.25 -5.91 7.19
CA ASP A 61 0.68 -4.59 7.66
C ASP A 61 0.41 -3.48 6.63
N ILE A 62 0.67 -3.76 5.36
CA ILE A 62 0.45 -2.80 4.27
C ILE A 62 -1.03 -2.48 4.14
N PHE A 63 -1.89 -3.50 4.06
CA PHE A 63 -3.33 -3.31 3.92
C PHE A 63 -3.93 -2.59 5.12
N LYS A 64 -3.57 -2.98 6.34
CA LYS A 64 -4.02 -2.29 7.56
C LYS A 64 -3.57 -0.83 7.58
N SER A 65 -2.30 -0.57 7.23
CA SER A 65 -1.79 0.80 7.20
C SER A 65 -2.51 1.68 6.17
N PHE A 66 -2.90 1.07 5.03
CA PHE A 66 -3.67 1.74 4.00
C PHE A 66 -5.09 2.03 4.50
N GLU A 67 -5.79 1.03 5.05
CA GLU A 67 -7.12 1.20 5.61
C GLU A 67 -7.16 2.30 6.66
N ILE A 68 -6.24 2.30 7.62
CA ILE A 68 -6.18 3.32 8.68
C ILE A 68 -6.01 4.73 8.08
N LYS A 69 -5.12 4.89 7.09
CA LYS A 69 -4.85 6.19 6.47
C LYS A 69 -6.03 6.70 5.65
N HIS A 70 -6.73 5.81 4.95
CA HIS A 70 -7.80 6.19 4.02
C HIS A 70 -9.19 6.14 4.65
N LYS A 71 -9.35 5.50 5.82
CA LYS A 71 -10.61 5.42 6.56
C LYS A 71 -11.28 6.78 6.80
N PRO A 72 -10.59 7.82 7.29
CA PRO A 72 -11.23 9.13 7.49
C PRO A 72 -11.74 9.76 6.18
N MET A 73 -11.03 9.55 5.07
CA MET A 73 -11.43 10.06 3.76
C MET A 73 -12.66 9.30 3.23
N LEU A 74 -12.66 7.97 3.36
CA LEU A 74 -13.76 7.11 2.93
C LEU A 74 -15.04 7.35 3.77
N GLU A 75 -14.90 7.55 5.07
CA GLU A 75 -16.00 7.92 5.97
C GLU A 75 -16.60 9.28 5.58
N ARG A 76 -15.76 10.29 5.26
CA ARG A 76 -16.22 11.61 4.80
C ARG A 76 -16.90 11.56 3.44
N LEU A 77 -16.44 10.67 2.56
CA LEU A 77 -17.06 10.43 1.26
C LEU A 77 -18.39 9.67 1.39
N LYS A 78 -18.75 9.18 2.60
CA LYS A 78 -19.82 8.20 2.82
C LYS A 78 -19.74 7.07 1.80
N TYR A 79 -18.52 6.60 1.51
CA TYR A 79 -18.27 5.59 0.50
C TYR A 79 -18.75 4.25 1.02
N ASP A 80 -20.01 3.93 0.70
CA ASP A 80 -20.65 2.70 1.10
C ASP A 80 -20.28 1.59 0.11
N ARG A 81 -19.15 0.95 0.40
CA ARG A 81 -18.54 -0.06 -0.46
C ARG A 81 -19.48 -1.24 -0.72
N GLU A 82 -20.35 -1.55 0.25
CA GLU A 82 -21.41 -2.54 0.10
C GLU A 82 -22.50 -2.06 -0.85
N ARG A 83 -22.90 -0.79 -0.76
CA ARG A 83 -23.86 -0.21 -1.70
C ARG A 83 -23.34 -0.20 -3.14
N VAL A 84 -22.10 0.24 -3.36
CA VAL A 84 -21.49 0.26 -4.69
C VAL A 84 -21.34 -1.17 -5.24
N ALA A 85 -20.89 -2.11 -4.41
CA ALA A 85 -20.78 -3.52 -4.82
C ALA A 85 -22.15 -4.11 -5.17
N ASN A 86 -23.19 -3.80 -4.40
CA ASN A 86 -24.56 -4.25 -4.68
C ASN A 86 -25.13 -3.60 -5.95
N GLU A 87 -24.89 -2.31 -6.18
CA GLU A 87 -25.29 -1.61 -7.41
C GLU A 87 -24.57 -2.21 -8.64
N LEU A 88 -23.27 -2.48 -8.54
CA LEU A 88 -22.49 -3.12 -9.60
C LEU A 88 -22.95 -4.56 -9.86
N MET A 89 -23.16 -5.35 -8.80
CA MET A 89 -23.58 -6.75 -8.93
C MET A 89 -25.01 -6.87 -9.47
N ALA A 90 -25.90 -5.94 -9.13
CA ALA A 90 -27.24 -5.86 -9.71
C ALA A 90 -27.18 -5.50 -11.20
N ALA A 91 -26.33 -4.53 -11.58
CA ALA A 91 -26.17 -4.10 -12.97
C ALA A 91 -25.58 -5.20 -13.89
N VAL A 92 -24.85 -6.16 -13.33
CA VAL A 92 -24.16 -7.22 -14.08
C VAL A 92 -24.71 -8.61 -13.74
N SER A 93 -25.95 -8.68 -13.25
CA SER A 93 -26.62 -9.93 -12.85
C SER A 93 -26.94 -10.85 -14.03
N ASP A 94 -27.14 -10.29 -15.24
CA ASP A 94 -27.52 -11.05 -16.44
C ASP A 94 -26.33 -11.49 -17.33
N THR A 95 -25.09 -11.14 -16.98
CA THR A 95 -23.90 -11.52 -17.74
C THR A 95 -22.88 -12.29 -16.90
N GLU A 96 -22.24 -13.28 -17.53
CA GLU A 96 -21.23 -14.16 -16.92
C GLU A 96 -19.92 -14.14 -17.70
N GLY A 97 -18.82 -14.53 -17.04
CA GLY A 97 -17.52 -14.65 -17.69
C GLY A 97 -16.84 -13.31 -18.02
N ARG A 98 -16.20 -13.24 -19.19
CA ARG A 98 -15.34 -12.12 -19.59
C ARG A 98 -16.12 -10.82 -19.84
N GLU A 99 -17.32 -10.92 -20.42
CA GLU A 99 -18.20 -9.77 -20.65
C GLU A 99 -18.63 -9.09 -19.35
N LYS A 100 -18.83 -9.86 -18.28
CA LYS A 100 -19.07 -9.33 -16.93
C LYS A 100 -17.87 -8.53 -16.42
N ALA A 101 -16.65 -9.01 -16.60
CA ALA A 101 -15.45 -8.30 -16.16
C ALA A 101 -15.21 -7.00 -16.95
N ASP A 102 -15.44 -7.03 -18.27
CA ASP A 102 -15.25 -5.86 -19.13
C ASP A 102 -16.30 -4.77 -18.85
N THR A 103 -17.58 -5.15 -18.69
CA THR A 103 -18.66 -4.21 -18.32
C THR A 103 -18.48 -3.60 -16.93
N LEU A 104 -18.04 -4.40 -15.94
CA LEU A 104 -17.71 -3.88 -14.60
C LEU A 104 -16.58 -2.83 -14.66
N THR A 105 -15.60 -3.05 -15.53
CA THR A 105 -14.46 -2.14 -15.69
C THR A 105 -14.89 -0.82 -16.33
N GLU A 106 -15.73 -0.86 -17.36
CA GLU A 106 -16.26 0.35 -18.00
C GLU A 106 -17.12 1.19 -17.03
N ILE A 107 -18.00 0.55 -16.26
CA ILE A 107 -18.85 1.24 -15.28
C ILE A 107 -17.99 1.89 -14.18
N ALA A 108 -16.99 1.19 -13.66
CA ALA A 108 -16.11 1.71 -12.62
C ALA A 108 -15.26 2.89 -13.10
N VAL A 109 -14.81 2.88 -14.36
CA VAL A 109 -14.05 4.00 -14.95
C VAL A 109 -14.93 5.21 -15.19
N ALA A 110 -16.18 5.02 -15.61
CA ALA A 110 -17.14 6.10 -15.86
C ALA A 110 -17.59 6.84 -14.59
N GLN A 111 -17.61 6.18 -13.42
CA GLN A 111 -17.98 6.80 -12.15
C GLN A 111 -16.85 7.59 -11.47
N VAL A 112 -15.61 7.44 -11.95
CA VAL A 112 -14.41 8.10 -11.37
C VAL A 112 -14.02 9.38 -12.12
N LEU A 113 -14.58 9.62 -13.31
CA LEU A 113 -14.49 10.87 -14.08
C LEU A 113 -15.64 11.83 -13.73
#